data_AF-A0A645CNM0-F1
#
_entry.id   AF-A0A645CNM0-F1
#
_cell.length_a   1.000
_cell.length_b   1.000
_cell.length_c   1.000
_cell.angle_alpha   90.00
_cell.angle_beta   90.00
_cell.angle_gamma   90.00
#
_symmetry.space_group_name_H-M   'P 1'
#
loop_
_entity.id
_entity.type
_entity.pdbx_description
1 polymer ?
#
loop_
_entity_poly.entity_id
_entity_poly.type
_entity_poly.pdbx_seq_one_letter_code
_entity_poly.pdbx_strand_id
1 'polypeptide(L)'
;MSQFCPLCGKSKPEKALFCSHCKEKIEKEYEVDVPTEKERIDAVGVERIPVGQEPAKERIDIRRNLFVGLLVLGVLLVVGFFYYGKTVRKGNLDRSLWDMAVKENTVSGYLTYMQAFPKGKCYNLAEENLMKLKGNEAELWKKLQTSENGAELRDFLTQYPQSPYQPLVKKRLDSLTWVATLNDNTAESYSNYMVMSQSGEIPGDYFGDAQERYEMLFQSFPVAQSDLDSIRLTVDGFFTALSALNANEMSKYLAPVVFRFFNSGGGQREKIVGDLIISGARTQAPTIKFLPDISAVAYEKTLIEHYKVNVPVQKSFTEGGQQKTVSGYIIHLELDRDFQIITITES
;
A
#
# COMPACT_ATOMS: atom_id res chain seq x y z
N MET A 1 -29.57 1.18 -13.34
CA MET A 1 -28.92 2.08 -12.34
C MET A 1 -29.81 2.12 -11.10
N SER A 2 -29.27 2.33 -9.90
CA SER A 2 -30.09 2.27 -8.67
C SER A 2 -31.14 3.38 -8.62
N GLN A 3 -32.39 3.05 -8.29
CA GLN A 3 -33.48 4.01 -8.11
C GLN A 3 -33.49 4.66 -6.71
N PHE A 4 -32.52 4.32 -5.85
CA PHE A 4 -32.37 4.85 -4.50
C PHE A 4 -31.12 5.74 -4.36
N CYS A 5 -31.23 6.80 -3.57
CA CYS A 5 -30.17 7.76 -3.31
C CYS A 5 -29.11 7.17 -2.38
N PRO A 6 -27.82 7.12 -2.78
CA PRO A 6 -26.78 6.49 -1.97
C PRO A 6 -26.50 7.23 -0.64
N LEU A 7 -26.88 8.51 -0.54
CA LEU A 7 -26.64 9.32 0.66
C LEU A 7 -27.72 9.19 1.75
N CYS A 8 -28.91 8.69 1.43
CA CYS A 8 -30.04 8.68 2.38
C CYS A 8 -31.06 7.53 2.20
N GLY A 9 -30.83 6.62 1.24
CA GLY A 9 -31.69 5.47 0.96
C GLY A 9 -33.04 5.79 0.29
N LYS A 10 -33.46 7.06 0.22
CA LYS A 10 -34.76 7.45 -0.38
C LYS A 10 -34.73 7.37 -1.91
N SER A 11 -35.88 7.12 -2.53
CA SER A 11 -36.01 7.04 -4.00
C SER A 11 -35.57 8.34 -4.70
N LYS A 12 -34.98 8.21 -5.89
CA LYS A 12 -34.51 9.33 -6.72
C LYS A 12 -34.96 9.19 -8.18
N PRO A 13 -35.06 10.29 -8.94
CA PRO A 13 -35.32 10.23 -10.38
C PRO A 13 -34.26 9.38 -11.10
N GLU A 14 -34.69 8.60 -12.09
CA GLU A 14 -33.87 7.52 -12.68
C GLU A 14 -32.59 8.04 -13.36
N LYS A 15 -32.62 9.26 -13.89
CA LYS A 15 -31.48 9.96 -14.53
C LYS A 15 -30.65 10.83 -13.57
N ALA A 16 -31.02 10.93 -12.29
CA ALA A 16 -30.28 11.71 -11.29
C ALA A 16 -29.39 10.82 -10.43
N LEU A 17 -28.23 11.33 -9.99
CA LEU A 17 -27.33 10.60 -9.08
C LEU A 17 -27.80 10.61 -7.61
N PHE A 18 -28.48 11.68 -7.19
CA PHE A 18 -29.02 11.87 -5.84
C PHE A 18 -30.50 12.24 -5.90
N CYS A 19 -31.25 12.06 -4.80
CA CYS A 19 -32.60 12.61 -4.69
C CYS A 19 -32.55 14.14 -4.56
N SER A 20 -33.64 14.83 -4.92
CA SER A 20 -33.73 16.30 -4.90
C SER A 20 -33.30 16.90 -3.56
N HIS A 21 -33.77 16.35 -2.44
CA HIS A 21 -33.41 16.83 -1.09
C HIS A 21 -31.92 16.69 -0.76
N CYS A 22 -31.24 15.62 -1.21
CA CYS A 22 -29.79 15.50 -0.99
C CYS A 22 -28.99 16.39 -1.95
N LYS A 23 -29.46 16.53 -3.20
CA LYS A 23 -28.86 17.42 -4.19
C LYS A 23 -28.94 18.89 -3.72
N GLU A 24 -30.13 19.33 -3.31
CA GLU A 24 -30.38 20.69 -2.85
C GLU A 24 -29.61 21.02 -1.56
N LYS A 25 -29.34 20.02 -0.70
CA LYS A 25 -28.46 20.21 0.47
C LYS A 25 -26.99 20.43 0.06
N ILE A 26 -26.50 19.69 -0.93
CA ILE A 26 -25.14 19.86 -1.47
C ILE A 26 -25.01 21.21 -2.20
N GLU A 27 -26.00 21.57 -3.01
CA GLU A 27 -26.03 22.82 -3.78
C GLU A 27 -26.15 24.04 -2.85
N LYS A 28 -26.84 23.94 -1.71
CA LYS A 28 -26.91 25.01 -0.69
C LYS A 28 -25.69 25.11 0.23
N GLU A 29 -24.76 24.15 0.21
CA GLU A 29 -23.53 24.22 1.02
C GLU A 29 -22.35 24.88 0.29
N TYR A 30 -22.46 25.15 -1.03
CA TYR A 30 -21.37 25.72 -1.86
C TYR A 30 -21.80 26.79 -2.88
N GLU A 31 -22.59 27.79 -2.47
CA GLU A 31 -22.67 29.07 -3.19
C GLU A 31 -22.39 30.25 -2.23
N VAL A 32 -21.46 31.11 -2.64
CA VAL A 32 -21.17 32.39 -1.94
C VAL A 32 -21.22 33.51 -2.98
N ASP A 33 -22.35 34.21 -3.01
CA ASP A 33 -22.44 35.56 -3.56
C ASP A 33 -23.01 36.52 -2.51
N VAL A 34 -22.63 37.80 -2.62
CA VAL A 34 -22.79 38.85 -1.59
C VAL A 34 -23.57 39.99 -2.25
N PRO A 35 -24.69 40.53 -1.71
CA PRO A 35 -24.55 41.56 -0.64
C PRO A 35 -25.74 41.88 0.31
N THR A 36 -25.40 42.68 1.33
CA THR A 36 -26.23 43.67 2.11
C THR A 36 -27.51 43.27 2.89
N GLU A 37 -27.33 43.28 4.22
CA GLU A 37 -27.90 44.29 5.15
C GLU A 37 -29.28 44.08 5.86
N LYS A 38 -29.22 44.37 7.18
CA LYS A 38 -30.24 44.86 8.14
C LYS A 38 -31.20 43.92 8.93
N GLU A 39 -30.90 43.89 10.24
CA GLU A 39 -31.77 44.30 11.37
C GLU A 39 -32.68 43.32 12.13
N ARG A 40 -33.13 43.84 13.29
CA ARG A 40 -34.28 43.40 14.15
C ARG A 40 -33.93 42.23 15.12
N ILE A 41 -34.60 41.96 16.26
CA ILE A 41 -36.01 42.12 16.70
C ILE A 41 -36.12 42.37 18.22
N ASP A 42 -36.92 43.39 18.61
CA ASP A 42 -38.13 43.45 19.51
C ASP A 42 -38.17 42.59 20.82
N ALA A 43 -39.04 42.81 21.84
CA ALA A 43 -40.51 42.99 21.89
C ALA A 43 -40.95 43.28 23.38
N VAL A 44 -42.19 43.58 23.84
CA VAL A 44 -43.50 43.95 23.25
C VAL A 44 -44.45 44.55 24.35
N GLY A 45 -45.34 45.49 23.98
CA GLY A 45 -46.73 45.61 24.50
C GLY A 45 -47.01 46.38 25.82
N VAL A 46 -48.19 47.00 26.07
CA VAL A 46 -49.51 47.05 25.37
C VAL A 46 -50.29 48.34 25.76
N GLU A 47 -50.82 49.11 24.77
CA GLU A 47 -52.10 49.92 24.70
C GLU A 47 -52.63 50.82 25.88
N ARG A 48 -53.40 51.94 25.75
CA ARG A 48 -54.10 52.67 24.64
C ARG A 48 -54.02 54.23 24.74
N ILE A 49 -54.31 54.84 23.59
CA ILE A 49 -54.49 56.26 23.14
C ILE A 49 -55.78 56.97 23.69
N PRO A 50 -56.16 58.25 23.36
CA PRO A 50 -55.54 59.29 22.47
C PRO A 50 -55.62 60.80 22.92
N VAL A 51 -55.16 61.70 22.01
CA VAL A 51 -55.43 63.17 21.85
C VAL A 51 -54.65 64.13 22.79
N GLY A 52 -54.02 65.24 22.34
CA GLY A 52 -53.78 65.80 20.99
C GLY A 52 -53.16 67.22 21.02
N GLN A 53 -52.76 67.74 19.83
CA GLN A 53 -52.30 69.13 19.51
C GLN A 53 -50.90 69.64 19.96
N GLU A 54 -49.98 69.68 18.98
CA GLU A 54 -49.22 70.83 18.41
C GLU A 54 -48.77 72.10 19.21
N PRO A 55 -47.72 72.84 18.76
CA PRO A 55 -46.53 73.03 19.62
C PRO A 55 -46.13 74.50 19.88
N ALA A 56 -45.22 74.71 20.85
CA ALA A 56 -44.47 75.97 20.99
C ALA A 56 -43.05 75.81 21.57
N LYS A 57 -42.18 76.71 21.10
CA LYS A 57 -40.73 76.89 21.30
C LYS A 57 -40.18 76.84 22.74
N GLU A 58 -38.88 76.50 22.82
CA GLU A 58 -37.76 77.35 23.28
C GLU A 58 -36.84 76.78 24.39
N ARG A 59 -35.57 77.20 24.27
CA ARG A 59 -34.43 77.21 25.23
C ARG A 59 -33.66 75.92 25.50
N ILE A 60 -32.36 76.05 25.23
CA ILE A 60 -31.28 75.12 25.56
C ILE A 60 -30.98 75.26 27.06
N ASP A 61 -30.95 74.15 27.79
CA ASP A 61 -30.51 74.12 29.20
C ASP A 61 -29.48 73.01 29.41
N ILE A 62 -28.28 73.42 29.83
CA ILE A 62 -27.03 72.68 29.56
C ILE A 62 -26.78 71.54 30.57
N ARG A 63 -27.52 71.47 31.69
CA ARG A 63 -27.32 70.44 32.72
C ARG A 63 -27.97 69.08 32.47
N ARG A 64 -28.93 68.95 31.53
CA ARG A 64 -29.55 67.65 31.19
C ARG A 64 -28.80 66.86 30.11
N ASN A 65 -27.93 67.53 29.33
CA ASN A 65 -27.15 66.89 28.28
C ASN A 65 -26.00 66.02 28.81
N LEU A 66 -25.53 66.24 30.04
CA LEU A 66 -24.41 65.46 30.60
C LEU A 66 -24.81 64.00 30.86
N PHE A 67 -25.98 63.75 31.43
CA PHE A 67 -26.46 62.39 31.71
C PHE A 67 -26.81 61.62 30.43
N VAL A 68 -27.46 62.26 29.46
CA VAL A 68 -27.75 61.64 28.15
C VAL A 68 -26.44 61.39 27.39
N GLY A 69 -25.50 62.34 27.40
CA GLY A 69 -24.17 62.17 26.83
C GLY A 69 -23.37 61.03 27.47
N LEU A 70 -23.42 60.89 28.80
CA LEU A 70 -22.78 59.78 29.52
C LEU A 70 -23.43 58.43 29.22
N LEU A 71 -24.75 58.37 29.05
CA LEU A 71 -25.45 57.13 28.65
C LEU A 71 -25.07 56.72 27.23
N VAL A 72 -25.06 57.65 26.28
CA VAL A 72 -24.63 57.41 24.89
C VAL A 72 -23.15 57.01 24.84
N LEU A 73 -22.29 57.68 25.61
CA LEU A 73 -20.87 57.31 25.75
C LEU A 73 -20.71 55.90 26.33
N GLY A 74 -21.48 55.54 27.35
CA GLY A 74 -21.49 54.19 27.94
C GLY A 74 -21.89 53.11 26.92
N VAL A 75 -22.94 53.35 26.14
CA VAL A 75 -23.36 52.44 25.05
C VAL A 75 -22.29 52.34 23.98
N LEU A 76 -21.67 53.45 23.56
CA LEU A 76 -20.57 53.45 22.59
C LEU A 76 -19.33 52.70 23.10
N LEU A 77 -19.00 52.82 24.38
CA LEU A 77 -17.89 52.07 25.01
C LEU A 77 -18.21 50.57 25.08
N VAL A 78 -19.44 50.17 25.39
CA VAL A 78 -19.87 48.77 25.38
C VAL A 78 -19.85 48.20 23.95
N VAL A 79 -20.42 48.91 22.98
CA VAL A 79 -20.37 48.50 21.56
C VAL A 79 -18.93 48.42 21.05
N GLY A 80 -18.09 49.40 21.39
CA GLY A 80 -16.66 49.41 21.07
C GLY A 80 -15.91 48.24 21.70
N PHE A 81 -16.19 47.91 22.96
CA PHE A 81 -15.62 46.76 23.67
C PHE A 81 -16.05 45.43 23.05
N PHE A 82 -17.33 45.26 22.71
CA PHE A 82 -17.81 44.07 22.00
C PHE A 82 -17.23 43.97 20.58
N TYR A 83 -17.12 45.08 19.85
CA TYR A 83 -16.53 45.11 18.52
C TYR A 83 -15.03 44.78 18.55
N TYR A 84 -14.26 45.41 19.44
CA TYR A 84 -12.85 45.13 19.67
C TYR A 84 -12.64 43.67 20.11
N GLY A 85 -13.39 43.21 21.11
CA GLY A 85 -13.33 41.84 21.61
C GLY A 85 -13.70 40.79 20.57
N LYS A 86 -14.58 41.10 19.60
CA LYS A 86 -14.97 40.19 18.51
C LYS A 86 -14.02 40.23 17.31
N THR A 87 -13.44 41.39 16.98
CA THR A 87 -12.56 41.57 15.81
C THR A 87 -11.09 41.31 16.14
N VAL A 88 -10.55 41.92 17.20
CA VAL A 88 -9.14 41.79 17.58
C VAL A 88 -8.84 40.39 18.10
N ARG A 89 -9.72 39.80 18.92
CA ARG A 89 -9.55 38.41 19.39
C ARG A 89 -9.57 37.41 18.24
N LYS A 90 -10.46 37.60 17.25
CA LYS A 90 -10.49 36.76 16.04
C LYS A 90 -9.25 36.96 15.17
N GLY A 91 -8.80 38.20 14.95
CA GLY A 91 -7.58 38.48 14.18
C GLY A 91 -6.30 37.96 14.83
N ASN A 92 -6.21 38.00 16.17
CA ASN A 92 -5.10 37.42 16.92
C ASN A 92 -5.14 35.87 16.87
N LEU A 93 -6.32 35.26 16.88
CA LEU A 93 -6.47 33.80 16.74
C LEU A 93 -6.21 33.32 15.31
N ASP A 94 -6.64 34.08 14.28
CA ASP A 94 -6.33 33.87 12.86
C ASP A 94 -4.81 33.83 12.67
N ARG A 95 -4.11 34.86 13.15
CA ARG A 95 -2.65 34.92 13.13
C ARG A 95 -2.01 33.77 13.90
N SER A 96 -2.47 33.48 15.13
CA SER A 96 -1.86 32.43 15.95
C SER A 96 -2.04 31.02 15.38
N LEU A 97 -3.17 30.71 14.73
CA LEU A 97 -3.39 29.42 14.08
C LEU A 97 -2.70 29.35 12.71
N TRP A 98 -2.54 30.47 12.00
CA TRP A 98 -1.69 30.54 10.81
C TRP A 98 -0.21 30.29 11.16
N ASP A 99 0.32 30.99 12.15
CA ASP A 99 1.71 30.85 12.61
C ASP A 99 1.98 29.40 13.09
N MET A 100 0.99 28.75 13.71
CA MET A 100 1.02 27.32 14.07
C MET A 100 1.04 26.42 12.83
N ALA A 101 0.13 26.61 11.88
CA ALA A 101 0.05 25.81 10.66
C ALA A 101 1.32 25.92 9.79
N VAL A 102 1.93 27.11 9.69
CA VAL A 102 3.22 27.33 9.02
C VAL A 102 4.37 26.69 9.78
N LYS A 103 4.36 26.74 11.12
CA LYS A 103 5.40 26.12 11.95
C LYS A 103 5.35 24.59 11.89
N GLU A 104 4.16 24.00 11.87
CA GLU A 104 3.96 22.56 11.69
C GLU A 104 4.25 22.13 10.25
N ASN A 105 3.85 22.94 9.28
CA ASN A 105 3.95 22.68 7.84
C ASN A 105 3.43 21.29 7.43
N THR A 106 2.30 20.87 8.03
CA THR A 106 1.64 19.59 7.77
C THR A 106 0.30 19.77 7.05
N VAL A 107 -0.13 18.72 6.34
CA VAL A 107 -1.49 18.64 5.76
C VAL A 107 -2.56 18.90 6.82
N SER A 108 -2.43 18.31 8.01
CA SER A 108 -3.35 18.49 9.14
C SER A 108 -3.35 19.92 9.69
N GLY A 109 -2.18 20.57 9.81
CA GLY A 109 -2.06 21.94 10.32
C GLY A 109 -2.76 22.94 9.40
N TYR A 110 -2.50 22.87 8.08
CA TYR A 110 -3.18 23.74 7.11
C TYR A 110 -4.68 23.48 7.02
N LEU A 111 -5.13 22.21 7.04
CA LEU A 111 -6.56 21.89 7.07
C LEU A 111 -7.25 22.41 8.33
N THR A 112 -6.60 22.32 9.50
CA THR A 112 -7.13 22.85 10.77
C THR A 112 -7.30 24.38 10.71
N TYR A 113 -6.31 25.08 10.15
CA TYR A 113 -6.40 26.53 9.91
C TYR A 113 -7.56 26.87 8.95
N MET A 114 -7.65 26.19 7.80
CA MET A 114 -8.69 26.43 6.80
C MET A 114 -10.10 26.16 7.34
N GLN A 115 -10.27 25.15 8.21
CA GLN A 115 -11.54 24.85 8.88
C GLN A 115 -11.91 25.90 9.94
N ALA A 116 -10.94 26.42 10.70
CA ALA A 116 -11.15 27.47 11.69
C ALA A 116 -11.43 28.85 11.05
N PHE A 117 -10.79 29.13 9.92
CA PHE A 117 -10.86 30.41 9.21
C PHE A 117 -11.12 30.24 7.69
N PRO A 118 -12.32 29.79 7.28
CA PRO A 118 -12.66 29.59 5.86
C PRO A 118 -12.78 30.90 5.05
N LYS A 119 -12.68 32.05 5.72
CA LYS A 119 -12.54 33.39 5.12
C LYS A 119 -11.36 34.16 5.75
N GLY A 120 -10.38 33.42 6.27
CA GLY A 120 -9.15 33.97 6.88
C GLY A 120 -8.24 34.60 5.84
N LYS A 121 -7.40 35.55 6.26
CA LYS A 121 -6.52 36.28 5.32
C LYS A 121 -5.49 35.39 4.65
N CYS A 122 -5.10 34.30 5.31
CA CYS A 122 -4.09 33.36 4.82
C CYS A 122 -4.71 32.10 4.21
N TYR A 123 -6.03 32.05 3.97
CA TYR A 123 -6.71 30.86 3.43
C TYR A 123 -6.08 30.37 2.11
N ASN A 124 -5.91 31.26 1.14
CA ASN A 124 -5.33 30.90 -0.16
C ASN A 124 -3.86 30.44 -0.04
N LEU A 125 -3.11 30.98 0.92
CA LEU A 125 -1.73 30.56 1.20
C LEU A 125 -1.67 29.18 1.88
N ALA A 126 -2.62 28.89 2.76
CA ALA A 126 -2.78 27.57 3.36
C ALA A 126 -3.16 26.53 2.30
N GLU A 127 -4.06 26.88 1.37
CA GLU A 127 -4.42 26.03 0.22
C GLU A 127 -3.23 25.78 -0.70
N GLU A 128 -2.46 26.82 -1.06
CA GLU A 128 -1.27 26.69 -1.90
C GLU A 128 -0.21 25.78 -1.25
N ASN A 129 0.07 25.97 0.04
CA ASN A 129 1.01 25.12 0.77
C ASN A 129 0.51 23.68 0.92
N LEU A 130 -0.79 23.49 1.17
CA LEU A 130 -1.44 22.17 1.21
C LEU A 130 -1.32 21.44 -0.14
N MET A 131 -1.54 22.15 -1.26
CA MET A 131 -1.38 21.60 -2.60
C MET A 131 0.08 21.24 -2.90
N LYS A 132 1.04 22.07 -2.51
CA LYS A 132 2.49 21.79 -2.64
C LYS A 132 2.90 20.54 -1.86
N LEU A 133 2.47 20.41 -0.60
CA LEU A 133 2.76 19.22 0.21
C LEU A 133 2.22 17.94 -0.44
N LYS A 134 0.94 17.96 -0.87
CA LYS A 134 0.32 16.82 -1.56
C LYS A 134 0.99 16.50 -2.91
N GLY A 135 1.41 17.52 -3.66
CA GLY A 135 2.15 17.35 -4.91
C GLY A 135 3.49 16.66 -4.69
N ASN A 136 4.27 17.11 -3.71
CA ASN A 136 5.56 16.52 -3.34
C ASN A 136 5.40 15.04 -2.90
N GLU A 137 4.37 14.74 -2.11
CA GLU A 137 4.05 13.38 -1.66
C GLU A 137 3.67 12.46 -2.84
N ALA A 138 2.85 12.96 -3.78
CA ALA A 138 2.46 12.23 -4.99
C ALA A 138 3.65 11.97 -5.93
N GLU A 139 4.57 12.92 -6.07
CA GLU A 139 5.82 12.73 -6.81
C GLU A 139 6.75 11.70 -6.15
N LEU A 140 6.83 11.70 -4.82
CA LEU A 140 7.61 10.71 -4.07
C LEU A 140 7.03 9.31 -4.28
N TRP A 141 5.72 9.13 -4.14
CA TRP A 141 5.05 7.85 -4.46
C TRP A 141 5.32 7.41 -5.90
N LYS A 142 5.24 8.33 -6.88
CA LYS A 142 5.52 8.02 -8.29
C LYS A 142 6.94 7.47 -8.51
N LYS A 143 7.95 7.93 -7.76
CA LYS A 143 9.32 7.39 -7.81
C LYS A 143 9.40 6.00 -7.17
N LEU A 144 8.71 5.80 -6.04
CA LEU A 144 8.69 4.54 -5.31
C LEU A 144 8.05 3.37 -6.08
N GLN A 145 7.13 3.65 -7.01
CA GLN A 145 6.54 2.62 -7.89
C GLN A 145 7.58 1.82 -8.67
N THR A 146 8.67 2.46 -9.08
CA THR A 146 9.79 1.83 -9.81
C THR A 146 11.02 1.55 -8.94
N SER A 147 11.00 1.92 -7.65
CA SER A 147 12.11 1.61 -6.75
C SER A 147 12.16 0.11 -6.48
N GLU A 148 13.38 -0.44 -6.44
CA GLU A 148 13.70 -1.80 -6.01
C GLU A 148 14.23 -1.81 -4.56
N ASN A 149 14.38 -0.63 -3.95
CA ASN A 149 14.93 -0.47 -2.62
C ASN A 149 13.82 -0.53 -1.55
N GLY A 150 13.75 -1.67 -0.85
CA GLY A 150 12.81 -1.87 0.26
C GLY A 150 12.97 -0.88 1.42
N ALA A 151 14.13 -0.22 1.59
CA ALA A 151 14.31 0.79 2.63
C ALA A 151 13.54 2.08 2.32
N GLU A 152 13.59 2.59 1.09
CA GLU A 152 12.88 3.81 0.67
C GLU A 152 11.36 3.70 0.87
N LEU A 153 10.80 2.50 0.67
CA LEU A 153 9.40 2.21 0.89
C LEU A 153 9.04 2.22 2.39
N ARG A 154 9.91 1.68 3.25
CA ARG A 154 9.74 1.75 4.72
C ARG A 154 9.90 3.17 5.27
N ASP A 155 10.86 3.92 4.73
CA ASP A 155 11.06 5.33 5.07
C ASP A 155 9.82 6.16 4.74
N PHE A 156 9.21 5.95 3.58
CA PHE A 156 7.93 6.58 3.22
C PHE A 156 6.81 6.21 4.21
N LEU A 157 6.65 4.93 4.56
CA LEU A 157 5.61 4.48 5.51
C LEU A 157 5.81 5.11 6.91
N THR A 158 7.06 5.37 7.29
CA THR A 158 7.45 6.01 8.56
C THR A 158 7.25 7.52 8.53
N GLN A 159 7.60 8.18 7.42
CA GLN A 159 7.50 9.63 7.26
C GLN A 159 6.06 10.11 6.99
N TYR A 160 5.26 9.30 6.30
CA TYR A 160 3.88 9.64 5.92
C TYR A 160 2.87 8.58 6.44
N PRO A 161 2.74 8.38 7.76
CA PRO A 161 1.92 7.32 8.36
C PRO A 161 0.41 7.49 8.16
N GLN A 162 -0.04 8.62 7.61
CA GLN A 162 -1.43 8.92 7.24
C GLN A 162 -1.60 9.16 5.72
N SER A 163 -0.62 8.74 4.91
CA SER A 163 -0.66 8.88 3.46
C SER A 163 -1.81 8.06 2.84
N PRO A 164 -2.57 8.61 1.87
CA PRO A 164 -3.49 7.81 1.05
C PRO A 164 -2.76 6.77 0.19
N TYR A 165 -1.44 6.92 -0.02
CA TYR A 165 -0.61 5.97 -0.77
C TYR A 165 -0.09 4.81 0.09
N GLN A 166 -0.26 4.85 1.42
CA GLN A 166 0.23 3.83 2.35
C GLN A 166 -0.12 2.37 1.93
N PRO A 167 -1.35 2.04 1.49
CA PRO A 167 -1.68 0.67 1.06
C PRO A 167 -0.94 0.26 -0.21
N LEU A 168 -0.71 1.20 -1.14
CA LEU A 168 0.00 0.94 -2.40
C LEU A 168 1.50 0.75 -2.16
N VAL A 169 2.09 1.55 -1.25
CA VAL A 169 3.48 1.42 -0.81
C VAL A 169 3.68 0.08 -0.09
N LYS A 170 2.77 -0.31 0.81
CA LYS A 170 2.79 -1.63 1.45
C LYS A 170 2.71 -2.77 0.43
N LYS A 171 1.85 -2.69 -0.58
CA LYS A 171 1.76 -3.69 -1.65
C LYS A 171 3.03 -3.76 -2.51
N ARG A 172 3.67 -2.61 -2.81
CA ARG A 172 4.97 -2.60 -3.52
C ARG A 172 6.09 -3.20 -2.68
N LEU A 173 6.13 -2.92 -1.38
CA LEU A 173 7.07 -3.52 -0.44
C LEU A 173 6.88 -5.05 -0.40
N ASP A 174 5.64 -5.53 -0.29
CA ASP A 174 5.28 -6.95 -0.34
C ASP A 174 5.85 -7.65 -1.58
N SER A 175 5.57 -7.11 -2.77
CA SER A 175 6.07 -7.66 -4.04
C SER A 175 7.60 -7.73 -4.09
N LEU A 176 8.31 -6.75 -3.51
CA LEU A 176 9.78 -6.78 -3.45
C LEU A 176 10.29 -7.78 -2.41
N THR A 177 9.66 -7.86 -1.23
CA THR A 177 9.98 -8.86 -0.21
C THR A 177 9.77 -10.27 -0.77
N TRP A 178 8.67 -10.52 -1.48
CA TRP A 178 8.41 -11.80 -2.14
C TRP A 178 9.45 -12.16 -3.20
N VAL A 179 9.86 -11.21 -4.04
CA VAL A 179 10.94 -11.43 -5.02
C VAL A 179 12.28 -11.73 -4.32
N ALA A 180 12.59 -11.07 -3.20
CA ALA A 180 13.77 -11.41 -2.40
C ALA A 180 13.66 -12.82 -1.80
N THR A 181 12.52 -13.17 -1.21
CA THR A 181 12.23 -14.50 -0.67
C THR A 181 12.38 -15.61 -1.73
N LEU A 182 11.92 -15.40 -2.97
CA LEU A 182 12.10 -16.32 -4.09
C LEU A 182 13.55 -16.39 -4.60
N ASN A 183 14.35 -15.34 -4.43
CA ASN A 183 15.77 -15.35 -4.78
C ASN A 183 16.60 -16.15 -3.78
N ASP A 184 16.32 -15.98 -2.48
CA ASP A 184 16.93 -16.78 -1.42
C ASP A 184 16.46 -18.24 -1.48
N ASN A 185 15.16 -18.46 -1.73
CA ASN A 185 14.52 -19.76 -1.92
C ASN A 185 14.80 -20.80 -0.80
N THR A 186 14.84 -20.35 0.46
CA THR A 186 15.10 -21.21 1.64
C THR A 186 13.89 -21.28 2.57
N ALA A 187 13.77 -22.34 3.35
CA ALA A 187 12.75 -22.43 4.40
C ALA A 187 12.81 -21.24 5.39
N GLU A 188 14.00 -20.71 5.67
CA GLU A 188 14.15 -19.51 6.50
C GLU A 188 13.55 -18.27 5.82
N SER A 189 13.82 -18.03 4.53
CA SER A 189 13.30 -16.85 3.82
C SER A 189 11.76 -16.89 3.69
N TYR A 190 11.17 -18.06 3.48
CA TYR A 190 9.71 -18.24 3.47
C TYR A 190 9.09 -18.05 4.87
N SER A 191 9.74 -18.57 5.92
CA SER A 191 9.33 -18.34 7.31
C SER A 191 9.35 -16.85 7.67
N ASN A 192 10.42 -16.14 7.31
CA ASN A 192 10.56 -14.70 7.57
C ASN A 192 9.48 -13.89 6.83
N TYR A 193 9.16 -14.23 5.58
CA TYR A 193 8.05 -13.62 4.84
C TYR A 193 6.70 -13.80 5.58
N MET A 194 6.41 -15.02 6.03
CA MET A 194 5.17 -15.30 6.80
C MET A 194 5.11 -14.50 8.10
N VAL A 195 6.22 -14.35 8.83
CA VAL A 195 6.29 -13.53 10.06
C VAL A 195 6.08 -12.04 9.76
N MET A 196 6.66 -11.50 8.67
CA MET A 196 6.44 -10.11 8.25
C MET A 196 4.99 -9.81 7.85
N SER A 197 4.29 -10.79 7.29
CA SER A 197 2.85 -10.70 7.02
C SER A 197 2.04 -10.74 8.30
N GLN A 198 2.32 -11.69 9.21
CA GLN A 198 1.60 -11.84 10.49
C GLN A 198 1.79 -10.64 11.43
N SER A 199 2.94 -9.97 11.38
CA SER A 199 3.19 -8.72 12.13
C SER A 199 2.49 -7.51 11.53
N GLY A 200 1.99 -7.61 10.29
CA GLY A 200 1.40 -6.51 9.55
C GLY A 200 2.40 -5.52 8.97
N GLU A 201 3.71 -5.83 8.92
CA GLU A 201 4.70 -5.03 8.19
C GLU A 201 4.32 -4.97 6.70
N ILE A 202 4.04 -6.15 6.12
CA ILE A 202 3.52 -6.32 4.75
C ILE A 202 2.08 -6.88 4.77
N PRO A 203 1.28 -6.67 3.71
CA PRO A 203 -0.05 -7.28 3.56
C PRO A 203 -0.05 -8.82 3.61
N GLY A 204 0.94 -9.47 2.99
CA GLY A 204 0.99 -10.92 2.85
C GLY A 204 0.27 -11.46 1.62
N ASP A 205 0.30 -10.72 0.51
CA ASP A 205 -0.37 -11.12 -0.75
C ASP A 205 0.08 -12.51 -1.25
N TYR A 206 1.25 -12.99 -0.84
CA TYR A 206 1.85 -14.29 -1.20
C TYR A 206 1.95 -15.27 -0.01
N PHE A 207 1.17 -15.08 1.07
CA PHE A 207 1.28 -15.91 2.28
C PHE A 207 1.11 -17.42 2.00
N GLY A 208 0.13 -17.80 1.17
CA GLY A 208 -0.09 -19.20 0.81
C GLY A 208 1.06 -19.80 -0.01
N ASP A 209 1.57 -19.05 -0.98
CA ASP A 209 2.74 -19.41 -1.79
C ASP A 209 4.01 -19.60 -0.94
N ALA A 210 4.18 -18.77 0.11
CA ALA A 210 5.27 -18.88 1.06
C ALA A 210 5.12 -20.10 1.98
N GLN A 211 3.89 -20.37 2.46
CA GLN A 211 3.61 -21.54 3.30
C GLN A 211 3.87 -22.85 2.54
N GLU A 212 3.37 -22.97 1.31
CA GLU A 212 3.58 -24.18 0.48
C GLU A 212 5.08 -24.45 0.25
N ARG A 213 5.85 -23.42 -0.09
CA ARG A 213 7.30 -23.55 -0.33
C ARG A 213 8.10 -23.76 0.96
N TYR A 214 7.63 -23.21 2.08
CA TYR A 214 8.16 -23.54 3.41
C TYR A 214 7.98 -25.03 3.72
N GLU A 215 6.76 -25.57 3.54
CA GLU A 215 6.46 -26.98 3.79
C GLU A 215 7.26 -27.94 2.89
N MET A 216 7.60 -27.51 1.65
CA MET A 216 8.48 -28.26 0.76
C MET A 216 9.95 -28.31 1.21
N LEU A 217 10.47 -27.24 1.83
CA LEU A 217 11.90 -27.10 2.12
C LEU A 217 12.27 -27.28 3.60
N PHE A 218 11.29 -27.28 4.49
CA PHE A 218 11.51 -27.44 5.92
C PHE A 218 11.79 -28.90 6.31
N GLN A 219 12.94 -29.15 6.95
CA GLN A 219 13.27 -30.46 7.53
C GLN A 219 13.14 -30.45 9.06
N SER A 220 12.28 -31.32 9.59
CA SER A 220 12.03 -31.52 11.01
C SER A 220 12.46 -32.89 11.56
N PHE A 221 12.79 -33.84 10.68
CA PHE A 221 13.14 -35.21 11.03
C PHE A 221 14.66 -35.40 11.21
N PRO A 222 15.12 -36.41 11.97
CA PRO A 222 16.54 -36.74 12.06
C PRO A 222 17.08 -37.14 10.68
N VAL A 223 17.98 -36.30 10.15
CA VAL A 223 18.60 -36.48 8.83
C VAL A 223 19.82 -37.39 8.96
N ALA A 224 19.87 -38.46 8.17
CA ALA A 224 21.06 -39.30 8.05
C ALA A 224 22.07 -38.58 7.15
N GLN A 225 23.19 -38.14 7.72
CA GLN A 225 24.17 -37.33 6.97
C GLN A 225 24.75 -38.09 5.76
N SER A 226 24.96 -39.41 5.88
CA SER A 226 25.37 -40.27 4.77
C SER A 226 24.42 -40.19 3.58
N ASP A 227 23.13 -40.28 3.85
CA ASP A 227 22.09 -40.29 2.83
C ASP A 227 21.98 -38.89 2.22
N LEU A 228 22.07 -37.82 3.03
CA LEU A 228 22.10 -36.44 2.55
C LEU A 228 23.29 -36.16 1.63
N ASP A 229 24.48 -36.64 1.97
CA ASP A 229 25.69 -36.43 1.18
C ASP A 229 25.62 -37.19 -0.16
N SER A 230 25.10 -38.42 -0.16
CA SER A 230 24.81 -39.18 -1.39
C SER A 230 23.74 -38.50 -2.27
N ILE A 231 22.64 -38.01 -1.67
CA ILE A 231 21.60 -37.25 -2.38
C ILE A 231 22.19 -35.99 -3.01
N ARG A 232 22.96 -35.20 -2.26
CA ARG A 232 23.62 -33.98 -2.75
C ARG A 232 24.56 -34.25 -3.92
N LEU A 233 25.32 -35.36 -3.87
CA LEU A 233 26.20 -35.78 -4.95
C LEU A 233 25.41 -36.17 -6.22
N THR A 234 24.30 -36.89 -6.08
CA THR A 234 23.39 -37.19 -7.20
C THR A 234 22.80 -35.91 -7.79
N VAL A 235 22.31 -34.99 -6.95
CA VAL A 235 21.70 -33.72 -7.37
C VAL A 235 22.69 -32.85 -8.15
N ASP A 236 23.87 -32.57 -7.57
CA ASP A 236 24.90 -31.74 -8.18
C ASP A 236 25.40 -32.32 -9.51
N GLY A 237 25.72 -33.62 -9.52
CA GLY A 237 26.18 -34.33 -10.71
C GLY A 237 25.13 -34.38 -11.81
N PHE A 238 23.87 -34.65 -11.48
CA PHE A 238 22.77 -34.66 -12.44
C PHE A 238 22.52 -33.27 -13.06
N PHE A 239 22.41 -32.21 -12.26
CA PHE A 239 22.15 -30.87 -12.79
C PHE A 239 23.34 -30.28 -13.55
N THR A 240 24.57 -30.63 -13.17
CA THR A 240 25.77 -30.34 -13.94
C THR A 240 25.71 -31.03 -15.32
N ALA A 241 25.39 -32.32 -15.35
CA ALA A 241 25.25 -33.07 -16.60
C ALA A 241 24.10 -32.56 -17.49
N LEU A 242 22.95 -32.21 -16.88
CA LEU A 242 21.79 -31.65 -17.58
C LEU A 242 22.09 -30.29 -18.19
N SER A 243 22.74 -29.39 -17.43
CA SER A 243 23.16 -28.07 -17.92
C SER A 243 24.19 -28.14 -19.04
N ALA A 244 24.99 -29.21 -19.10
CA ALA A 244 25.95 -29.48 -20.16
C ALA A 244 25.37 -30.30 -21.34
N LEU A 245 24.12 -30.77 -21.25
CA LEU A 245 23.54 -31.82 -22.11
C LEU A 245 24.45 -33.06 -22.27
N ASN A 246 25.20 -33.40 -21.23
CA ASN A 246 26.12 -34.54 -21.25
C ASN A 246 25.38 -35.84 -20.94
N ALA A 247 24.97 -36.52 -22.00
CA ALA A 247 24.26 -37.79 -21.99
C ALA A 247 24.92 -38.90 -21.16
N ASN A 248 26.24 -39.05 -21.28
CA ASN A 248 26.98 -40.12 -20.62
C ASN A 248 27.07 -39.88 -19.11
N GLU A 249 27.21 -38.63 -18.68
CA GLU A 249 27.21 -38.26 -17.27
C GLU A 249 25.80 -38.34 -16.69
N MET A 250 24.78 -37.82 -17.38
CA MET A 250 23.39 -37.86 -16.93
C MET A 250 22.90 -39.29 -16.68
N SER A 251 23.28 -40.22 -17.56
CA SER A 251 22.90 -41.64 -17.46
C SER A 251 23.45 -42.35 -16.20
N LYS A 252 24.44 -41.77 -15.49
CA LYS A 252 24.96 -42.31 -14.23
C LYS A 252 24.02 -42.06 -13.05
N TYR A 253 23.23 -41.00 -13.12
CA TYR A 253 22.35 -40.54 -12.04
C TYR A 253 20.88 -40.96 -12.26
N LEU A 254 20.52 -41.38 -13.47
CA LEU A 254 19.19 -41.90 -13.80
C LEU A 254 19.11 -43.42 -13.57
N ALA A 255 18.03 -43.85 -12.91
CA ALA A 255 17.67 -45.26 -12.83
C ALA A 255 17.38 -45.84 -14.23
N PRO A 256 17.50 -47.16 -14.46
CA PRO A 256 17.23 -47.78 -15.76
C PRO A 256 15.85 -47.40 -16.33
N VAL A 257 14.84 -47.30 -15.46
CA VAL A 257 13.49 -46.82 -15.77
C VAL A 257 13.19 -45.59 -14.91
N VAL A 258 12.83 -44.49 -15.57
CA VAL A 258 12.38 -43.25 -14.94
C VAL A 258 10.87 -43.13 -15.21
N PHE A 259 10.06 -43.04 -14.15
CA PHE A 259 8.60 -42.98 -14.24
C PHE A 259 8.09 -41.65 -14.78
N ARG A 260 8.78 -40.54 -14.46
CA ARG A 260 8.48 -39.21 -15.00
C ARG A 260 9.73 -38.34 -15.07
N PHE A 261 9.95 -37.72 -16.23
CA PHE A 261 11.01 -36.77 -16.50
C PHE A 261 10.42 -35.40 -16.90
N PHE A 262 10.33 -34.49 -15.94
CA PHE A 262 9.63 -33.21 -16.03
C PHE A 262 8.22 -33.39 -16.63
N ASN A 263 7.95 -32.75 -17.78
CA ASN A 263 6.69 -32.85 -18.52
C ASN A 263 6.78 -33.76 -19.76
N SER A 264 7.92 -34.42 -19.97
CA SER A 264 8.17 -35.29 -21.13
C SER A 264 7.66 -36.74 -20.95
N GLY A 265 7.11 -37.07 -19.77
CA GLY A 265 6.70 -38.42 -19.40
C GLY A 265 7.88 -39.29 -18.93
N GLY A 266 7.67 -40.60 -18.83
CA GLY A 266 8.68 -41.58 -18.39
C GLY A 266 9.21 -42.49 -19.51
N GLY A 267 10.19 -43.33 -19.19
CA GLY A 267 10.77 -44.30 -20.10
C GLY A 267 12.07 -44.92 -19.61
N GLN A 268 12.72 -45.69 -20.49
CA GLN A 268 14.11 -46.11 -20.29
C GLN A 268 15.03 -44.88 -20.31
N ARG A 269 16.04 -44.81 -19.44
CA ARG A 269 16.94 -43.64 -19.36
C ARG A 269 17.65 -43.35 -20.68
N GLU A 270 18.04 -44.38 -21.45
CA GLU A 270 18.72 -44.23 -22.74
C GLU A 270 17.82 -43.52 -23.76
N LYS A 271 16.49 -43.74 -23.68
CA LYS A 271 15.51 -43.03 -24.51
C LYS A 271 15.40 -41.56 -24.08
N ILE A 272 15.23 -41.30 -22.78
CA ILE A 272 15.09 -39.93 -22.24
C ILE A 272 16.31 -39.08 -22.60
N VAL A 273 17.51 -39.64 -22.41
CA VAL A 273 18.77 -39.00 -22.74
C VAL A 273 18.93 -38.81 -24.25
N GLY A 274 18.53 -39.79 -25.07
CA GLY A 274 18.51 -39.64 -26.53
C GLY A 274 17.57 -38.53 -27.01
N ASP A 275 16.35 -38.48 -26.49
CA ASP A 275 15.35 -37.44 -26.81
C ASP A 275 15.84 -36.04 -26.40
N LEU A 276 16.55 -35.91 -25.27
CA LEU A 276 17.21 -34.67 -24.84
C LEU A 276 18.31 -34.20 -25.80
N ILE A 277 19.20 -35.10 -26.24
CA ILE A 277 20.24 -34.75 -27.23
C ILE A 277 19.59 -34.29 -28.54
N ILE A 278 18.58 -35.00 -29.03
CA ILE A 278 17.87 -34.66 -30.27
C ILE A 278 17.19 -33.28 -30.14
N SER A 279 16.58 -32.99 -29.00
CA SER A 279 15.97 -31.69 -28.71
C SER A 279 17.03 -30.58 -28.68
N GLY A 280 18.09 -30.75 -27.88
CA GLY A 280 19.17 -29.76 -27.75
C GLY A 280 19.96 -29.50 -29.04
N ALA A 281 20.10 -30.51 -29.90
CA ALA A 281 20.68 -30.35 -31.23
C ALA A 281 19.80 -29.51 -32.16
N ARG A 282 18.46 -29.64 -32.07
CA ARG A 282 17.51 -28.82 -32.84
C ARG A 282 17.47 -27.37 -32.37
N THR A 283 17.71 -27.12 -31.07
CA THR A 283 17.68 -25.76 -30.48
C THR A 283 19.04 -25.06 -30.44
N GLN A 284 20.10 -25.67 -31.01
CA GLN A 284 21.49 -25.15 -30.98
C GLN A 284 22.08 -25.01 -29.55
N ALA A 285 22.13 -26.14 -28.82
CA ALA A 285 22.73 -26.30 -27.48
C ALA A 285 21.88 -25.68 -26.33
N PRO A 286 22.20 -25.96 -25.04
CA PRO A 286 21.27 -25.67 -23.96
C PRO A 286 21.24 -24.17 -23.68
N THR A 287 20.09 -23.55 -23.94
CA THR A 287 19.86 -22.15 -23.58
C THR A 287 19.78 -21.96 -22.07
N ILE A 288 19.42 -23.02 -21.32
CA ILE A 288 19.15 -23.00 -19.87
C ILE A 288 20.20 -23.82 -19.12
N LYS A 289 20.82 -23.20 -18.12
CA LYS A 289 21.61 -23.85 -17.06
C LYS A 289 20.76 -23.94 -15.79
N PHE A 290 20.89 -25.04 -15.07
CA PHE A 290 20.27 -25.28 -13.77
C PHE A 290 21.32 -25.09 -12.69
N LEU A 291 20.99 -24.29 -11.67
CA LEU A 291 21.85 -23.95 -10.55
C LEU A 291 21.12 -24.38 -9.26
N PRO A 292 21.29 -25.63 -8.81
CA PRO A 292 20.68 -26.12 -7.58
C PRO A 292 21.37 -25.53 -6.34
N ASP A 293 20.59 -25.17 -5.33
CA ASP A 293 21.14 -24.92 -3.99
C ASP A 293 21.32 -26.26 -3.28
N ILE A 294 22.54 -26.79 -3.37
CA ILE A 294 22.96 -28.04 -2.71
C ILE A 294 22.87 -27.94 -1.19
N SER A 295 23.01 -26.74 -0.61
CA SER A 295 22.94 -26.54 0.84
C SER A 295 21.51 -26.68 1.36
N ALA A 296 20.54 -26.16 0.61
CA ALA A 296 19.10 -26.18 0.94
C ALA A 296 18.34 -27.42 0.43
N VAL A 297 19.03 -28.48 0.00
CA VAL A 297 18.41 -29.77 -0.36
C VAL A 297 17.72 -30.38 0.87
N ALA A 298 16.41 -30.58 0.76
CA ALA A 298 15.58 -31.27 1.75
C ALA A 298 15.17 -32.66 1.24
N TYR A 299 15.06 -33.66 2.12
CA TYR A 299 14.50 -34.97 1.77
C TYR A 299 13.64 -35.60 2.88
N GLU A 300 12.73 -36.48 2.45
CA GLU A 300 11.94 -37.43 3.25
C GLU A 300 12.30 -38.85 2.82
N LYS A 301 12.64 -39.74 3.78
CA LYS A 301 12.87 -41.16 3.50
C LYS A 301 11.57 -41.95 3.68
N THR A 302 11.15 -42.64 2.63
CA THR A 302 9.89 -43.40 2.59
C THR A 302 10.03 -44.81 3.18
N LEU A 303 8.90 -45.44 3.50
CA LEU A 303 8.83 -46.81 4.04
C LEU A 303 9.40 -47.91 3.10
N ILE A 304 9.68 -47.58 1.84
CA ILE A 304 10.25 -48.51 0.84
C ILE A 304 11.73 -48.21 0.54
N GLU A 305 12.42 -47.48 1.43
CA GLU A 305 13.82 -47.05 1.28
C GLU A 305 14.08 -46.15 0.05
N HIS A 306 13.03 -45.53 -0.52
CA HIS A 306 13.16 -44.48 -1.53
C HIS A 306 13.19 -43.09 -0.86
N TYR A 307 13.80 -42.12 -1.53
CA TYR A 307 13.96 -40.75 -1.03
C TYR A 307 13.13 -39.78 -1.88
N LYS A 308 12.21 -39.04 -1.27
CA LYS A 308 11.64 -37.84 -1.91
C LYS A 308 12.53 -36.67 -1.58
N VAL A 309 12.96 -35.92 -2.58
CA VAL A 309 13.95 -34.84 -2.42
C VAL A 309 13.40 -33.56 -3.06
N ASN A 310 13.42 -32.46 -2.31
CA ASN A 310 13.07 -31.14 -2.79
C ASN A 310 14.35 -30.31 -2.92
N VAL A 311 14.59 -29.78 -4.11
CA VAL A 311 15.81 -29.03 -4.46
C VAL A 311 15.41 -27.63 -4.91
N PRO A 312 15.76 -26.57 -4.17
CA PRO A 312 15.69 -25.20 -4.69
C PRO A 312 16.61 -25.05 -5.90
N VAL A 313 16.09 -24.53 -7.01
CA VAL A 313 16.88 -24.36 -8.25
C VAL A 313 16.67 -22.98 -8.85
N GLN A 314 17.76 -22.33 -9.24
CA GLN A 314 17.72 -21.17 -10.14
C GLN A 314 17.99 -21.62 -11.58
N LYS A 315 17.31 -21.00 -12.54
CA LYS A 315 17.53 -21.24 -13.98
C LYS A 315 18.20 -20.04 -14.61
N SER A 316 19.31 -20.24 -15.30
CA SER A 316 20.06 -19.16 -15.94
C SER A 316 20.14 -19.36 -17.45
N PHE A 317 19.78 -18.35 -18.24
CA PHE A 317 19.73 -18.42 -19.70
C PHE A 317 20.14 -17.11 -20.36
N THR A 318 20.57 -17.17 -21.62
CA THR A 318 20.94 -15.99 -22.39
C THR A 318 19.76 -15.49 -23.22
N GLU A 319 19.33 -14.25 -23.00
CA GLU A 319 18.29 -13.57 -23.79
C GLU A 319 18.84 -12.22 -24.27
N GLY A 320 18.80 -11.97 -25.59
CA GLY A 320 19.33 -10.72 -26.17
C GLY A 320 20.83 -10.48 -25.94
N GLY A 321 21.60 -11.53 -25.65
CA GLY A 321 23.02 -11.44 -25.31
C GLY A 321 23.32 -11.13 -23.83
N GLN A 322 22.30 -10.95 -23.00
CA GLN A 322 22.44 -10.82 -21.55
C GLN A 322 22.08 -12.13 -20.86
N GLN A 323 22.85 -12.51 -19.83
CA GLN A 323 22.51 -13.64 -18.96
C GLN A 323 21.43 -13.19 -17.98
N LYS A 324 20.28 -13.87 -17.98
CA LYS A 324 19.20 -13.71 -17.01
C LYS A 324 19.16 -14.93 -16.11
N THR A 325 18.83 -14.74 -14.85
CA THR A 325 18.59 -15.82 -13.88
C THR A 325 17.19 -15.64 -13.30
N VAL A 326 16.46 -16.74 -13.19
CA VAL A 326 15.11 -16.81 -12.63
C VAL A 326 15.14 -17.78 -11.46
N SER A 327 14.72 -17.30 -10.30
CA SER A 327 14.73 -18.00 -9.02
C SER A 327 13.32 -18.51 -8.65
N GLY A 328 13.20 -19.20 -7.52
CA GLY A 328 11.91 -19.63 -6.98
C GLY A 328 11.36 -20.96 -7.49
N TYR A 329 12.09 -21.69 -8.35
CA TYR A 329 11.73 -23.07 -8.70
C TYR A 329 12.13 -24.03 -7.58
N ILE A 330 11.29 -25.04 -7.38
CA ILE A 330 11.64 -26.21 -6.57
C ILE A 330 11.47 -27.45 -7.46
N ILE A 331 12.55 -28.23 -7.58
CA ILE A 331 12.51 -29.50 -8.29
C ILE A 331 12.29 -30.62 -7.27
N HIS A 332 11.22 -31.37 -7.48
CA HIS A 332 10.89 -32.58 -6.75
C HIS A 332 11.50 -33.78 -7.46
N LEU A 333 12.35 -34.51 -6.77
CA LEU A 333 12.92 -35.78 -7.20
C LEU A 333 12.35 -36.92 -6.35
N GLU A 334 12.23 -38.10 -6.95
CA GLU A 334 12.24 -39.35 -6.20
C GLU A 334 13.48 -40.14 -6.61
N LEU A 335 14.24 -40.59 -5.62
CA LEU A 335 15.39 -41.48 -5.79
C LEU A 335 15.07 -42.86 -5.24
N ASP A 336 15.60 -43.90 -5.87
CA ASP A 336 15.61 -45.24 -5.30
C ASP A 336 16.65 -45.38 -4.17
N ARG A 337 16.71 -46.59 -3.58
CA ARG A 337 17.66 -46.94 -2.51
C ARG A 337 19.14 -46.84 -2.90
N ASP A 338 19.43 -46.82 -4.20
CA ASP A 338 20.78 -46.73 -4.77
C ASP A 338 21.10 -45.27 -5.18
N PHE A 339 20.27 -44.31 -4.73
CA PHE A 339 20.32 -42.87 -5.00
C PHE A 339 20.19 -42.50 -6.48
N GLN A 340 19.54 -43.35 -7.29
CA GLN A 340 19.28 -43.09 -8.71
C GLN A 340 17.90 -42.46 -8.90
N ILE A 341 17.81 -41.44 -9.75
CA ILE A 341 16.59 -40.69 -10.02
C ILE A 341 15.60 -41.58 -10.77
N ILE A 342 14.44 -41.81 -10.17
CA ILE A 342 13.28 -42.52 -10.76
C ILE A 342 12.14 -41.55 -11.14
N THR A 343 12.07 -40.37 -10.52
CA THR A 343 11.09 -39.32 -10.82
C THR A 343 11.78 -37.96 -10.75
N ILE A 344 11.46 -37.05 -11.68
CA ILE A 344 11.81 -35.62 -11.61
C ILE A 344 10.64 -34.77 -12.11
N THR A 345 10.22 -33.79 -11.31
CA THR A 345 9.13 -32.84 -11.60
C THR A 345 9.43 -31.47 -11.01
N GLU A 346 8.74 -30.44 -11.48
CA GLU A 346 8.98 -29.03 -11.11
C GLU A 346 7.66 -28.38 -10.70
N SER A 347 7.73 -27.49 -9.70
CA SER A 347 6.66 -26.56 -9.28
C SER A 347 6.98 -25.11 -9.62
#